data_AF-A0A7J7KNP3-F1
#
_entry.id   AF-A0A7J7KNP3-F1
#
_cell.length_a   1.000
_cell.length_b   1.000
_cell.length_c   1.000
_cell.angle_alpha   90.00
_cell.angle_beta   90.00
_cell.angle_gamma   90.00
#
_symmetry.space_group_name_H-M   'P 1'
#
loop_
_entity.id
_entity.type
_entity.pdbx_description
1 polymer ?
#
loop_
_entity_poly.entity_id
_entity_poly.type
_entity_poly.pdbx_seq_one_letter_code
_entity_poly.pdbx_strand_id
1 'polypeptide(L)'
;MVSQASTSIIPTMTDIHQFVTRYSSAMDLRALSETDMANVLDSIRQLIRSEGQDRQHHLAALTAVKILSRARDWVDLWMSEEIFNWLIVSSHLNRYKTAGDSVTSPDSGDMDTVVEAVKCIYNLTFTNRKVQLMCEKEQCVLELLNRCKIYSHGSIPHSLKLFDLKLMFLITALVSSAASSAAKDWCGVSTLTQLLQDILPANPQSSIGLICYRDRHLEVTKHCCNLWTLLPSKLAHILVPAADELNDVSKVQRSFLGHDVTAIFEILSYLEMLLKDVSVRAQQDQLLPVLLPLTTLCKSNRIIRKYCRCQVLPPLKDEVKQLPEEGNSLRNKFCKLLTSTVTQVKHVAADFLYVLCKENVSRLIKYTGFGNAAGLLAQYGLMSGQSSTSTAYSDDSDSDTEEYRDLESQVNHVTGRCEPVRPNPMEGMSDEQKEYEAMQLLNAMDKLQRLGVVQPSTIGPDGKPVPVEHVLQLAPDIDNTENNED
;
A
#
# COMPACT_ATOMS: atom_id res chain seq x y z
N MET A 1 -30.85 59.36 33.36
CA MET A 1 -29.38 59.52 33.39
C MET A 1 -28.78 58.14 33.29
N VAL A 2 -28.30 57.82 32.09
CA VAL A 2 -27.64 56.56 31.74
C VAL A 2 -26.26 56.59 32.37
N SER A 3 -26.03 55.77 33.39
CA SER A 3 -24.70 55.53 33.94
C SER A 3 -24.02 54.52 33.04
N GLN A 4 -23.10 55.00 32.21
CA GLN A 4 -22.12 54.19 31.51
C GLN A 4 -21.24 53.49 32.55
N ALA A 5 -21.46 52.20 32.76
CA ALA A 5 -20.46 51.33 33.33
C ALA A 5 -19.41 51.08 32.25
N SER A 6 -18.37 51.91 32.26
CA SER A 6 -17.16 51.75 31.46
C SER A 6 -16.46 50.46 31.89
N THR A 7 -16.75 49.36 31.20
CA THR A 7 -15.96 48.13 31.28
C THR A 7 -14.56 48.47 30.81
N SER A 8 -13.62 48.50 31.75
CA SER A 8 -12.19 48.66 31.47
C SER A 8 -11.75 47.47 30.60
N ILE A 9 -11.61 47.71 29.29
CA ILE A 9 -10.91 46.82 28.38
C ILE A 9 -9.48 46.73 28.92
N ILE A 10 -9.13 45.60 29.52
CA ILE A 10 -7.83 45.35 30.12
C ILE A 10 -6.78 45.44 29.00
N PRO A 11 -5.66 46.18 29.16
CA PRO A 11 -4.63 46.39 28.13
C PRO A 11 -4.18 45.10 27.42
N THR A 12 -4.18 43.99 28.17
CA THR A 12 -3.84 42.62 27.74
C THR A 12 -4.67 42.09 26.56
N MET A 13 -5.92 42.54 26.40
CA MET A 13 -6.81 42.03 25.34
C MET A 13 -6.55 42.71 24.00
N THR A 14 -6.19 43.99 24.04
CA THR A 14 -5.81 44.75 22.84
C THR A 14 -4.61 44.11 22.16
N ASP A 15 -3.64 43.65 22.96
CA ASP A 15 -2.40 43.04 22.46
C ASP A 15 -2.66 41.71 21.74
N ILE A 16 -3.55 40.86 22.27
CA ILE A 16 -3.92 39.58 21.63
C ILE A 16 -4.65 39.83 20.31
N HIS A 17 -5.63 40.74 20.29
CA HIS A 17 -6.36 41.05 19.06
C HIS A 17 -5.48 41.69 17.99
N GLN A 18 -4.61 42.64 18.36
CA GLN A 18 -3.64 43.24 17.45
C GLN A 18 -2.69 42.19 16.87
N PHE A 19 -2.20 41.27 17.71
CA PHE A 19 -1.35 40.17 17.27
C PHE A 19 -2.06 39.27 16.24
N VAL A 20 -3.29 38.83 16.54
CA VAL A 20 -4.07 37.98 15.63
C VAL A 20 -4.33 38.68 14.30
N THR A 21 -4.73 39.95 14.32
CA THR A 21 -4.94 40.74 13.10
C THR A 21 -3.67 40.85 12.27
N ARG A 22 -2.51 41.07 12.92
CA ARG A 22 -1.22 41.25 12.26
C ARG A 22 -0.70 39.96 11.59
N TYR A 23 -0.90 38.80 12.21
CA TYR A 23 -0.23 37.55 11.80
C TYR A 23 -1.18 36.45 11.28
N SER A 24 -2.51 36.64 11.31
CA SER A 24 -3.48 35.62 10.87
C SER A 24 -3.28 35.15 9.42
N SER A 25 -3.04 36.09 8.49
CA SER A 25 -2.82 35.84 7.06
C SER A 25 -1.37 35.51 6.70
N ALA A 26 -0.43 35.64 7.66
CA ALA A 26 0.98 35.40 7.41
C ALA A 26 1.22 33.89 7.17
N MET A 27 1.82 33.58 6.01
CA MET A 27 2.14 32.21 5.61
C MET A 27 3.33 31.67 6.42
N ASP A 28 4.27 32.55 6.81
CA ASP A 28 5.35 32.28 7.76
C ASP A 28 5.48 33.40 8.79
N LEU A 29 6.22 33.13 9.88
CA LEU A 29 6.38 34.05 11.01
C LEU A 29 7.79 34.68 11.07
N ARG A 30 8.43 34.90 9.92
CA ARG A 30 9.79 35.49 9.89
C ARG A 30 9.85 36.89 10.48
N ALA A 31 8.75 37.63 10.44
CA ALA A 31 8.61 38.97 10.99
C ALA A 31 8.12 38.99 12.45
N LEU A 32 8.07 37.83 13.12
CA LEU A 32 7.74 37.75 14.54
C LEU A 32 8.95 38.18 15.36
N SER A 33 8.80 39.23 16.17
CA SER A 33 9.82 39.65 17.12
C SER A 33 9.69 38.89 18.45
N GLU A 34 10.80 38.75 19.18
CA GLU A 34 10.82 38.08 20.49
C GLU A 34 9.97 38.84 21.50
N THR A 35 9.95 40.17 21.40
CA THR A 35 9.11 41.06 22.19
C THR A 35 7.62 40.88 21.90
N ASP A 36 7.23 40.79 20.61
CA ASP A 36 5.83 40.60 20.24
C ASP A 36 5.32 39.22 20.73
N MET A 37 6.17 38.19 20.65
CA MET A 37 5.87 36.87 21.22
C MET A 37 5.74 36.93 22.75
N ALA A 38 6.68 37.53 23.46
CA ALA A 38 6.65 37.60 24.92
C ALA A 38 5.39 38.33 25.42
N ASN A 39 5.07 39.47 24.81
CA ASN A 39 3.90 40.28 25.17
C ASN A 39 2.59 39.52 24.98
N VAL A 40 2.43 38.81 23.85
CA VAL A 40 1.20 38.05 23.60
C VAL A 40 1.10 36.84 24.54
N LEU A 41 2.21 36.16 24.84
CA LEU A 41 2.23 35.03 25.76
C LEU A 41 1.91 35.44 27.20
N ASP A 42 2.43 36.56 27.67
CA ASP A 42 2.13 37.07 29.00
C ASP A 42 0.67 37.50 29.11
N SER A 43 0.12 38.11 28.06
CA SER A 43 -1.32 38.40 27.97
C SER A 43 -2.17 37.12 28.01
N ILE A 44 -1.75 36.06 27.33
CA ILE A 44 -2.40 34.74 27.38
C ILE A 44 -2.31 34.14 28.80
N ARG A 45 -1.15 34.18 29.45
CA ARG A 45 -0.99 33.65 30.83
C ARG A 45 -1.85 34.41 31.83
N GLN A 46 -1.96 35.73 31.70
CA GLN A 46 -2.85 36.54 32.53
C GLN A 46 -4.32 36.17 32.29
N LEU A 47 -4.71 35.92 31.03
CA LEU A 47 -6.05 35.43 30.71
C LEU A 47 -6.33 34.06 31.36
N ILE A 48 -5.39 33.11 31.25
CA ILE A 48 -5.50 31.78 31.87
C ILE A 48 -5.74 31.89 33.40
N ARG A 49 -5.05 32.83 34.07
CA ARG A 49 -5.13 33.00 35.53
C ARG A 49 -6.36 33.78 36.00
N SER A 50 -6.99 34.55 35.13
CA SER A 50 -8.10 35.45 35.50
C SER A 50 -9.47 34.78 35.47
N GLU A 51 -9.56 33.50 35.09
CA GLU A 51 -10.82 32.72 34.97
C GLU A 51 -11.95 33.47 34.24
N GLY A 52 -11.60 34.41 33.34
CA GLY A 52 -12.54 35.30 32.70
C GLY A 52 -13.48 34.53 31.75
N GLN A 53 -14.78 34.59 32.00
CA GLN A 53 -15.82 33.86 31.25
C GLN A 53 -16.09 34.38 29.82
N ASP A 54 -15.27 35.28 29.27
CA ASP A 54 -15.54 35.82 27.94
C ASP A 54 -15.03 34.90 26.84
N ARG A 55 -15.99 34.20 26.22
CA ARG A 55 -15.77 33.27 25.10
C ARG A 55 -15.01 33.89 23.94
N GLN A 56 -15.22 35.18 23.63
CA GLN A 56 -14.54 35.83 22.51
C GLN A 56 -13.04 36.01 22.80
N HIS A 57 -12.69 36.33 24.04
CA HIS A 57 -11.30 36.47 24.46
C HIS A 57 -10.56 35.12 24.47
N HIS A 58 -11.22 34.05 24.94
CA HIS A 58 -10.64 32.70 24.85
C HIS A 58 -10.38 32.27 23.41
N LEU A 59 -11.31 32.54 22.49
CA LEU A 59 -11.13 32.22 21.08
C LEU A 59 -9.98 33.02 20.44
N ALA A 60 -9.85 34.30 20.77
CA ALA A 60 -8.74 35.14 20.30
C ALA A 60 -7.38 34.63 20.80
N ALA A 61 -7.29 34.25 22.08
CA ALA A 61 -6.09 33.66 22.67
C ALA A 61 -5.71 32.33 22.00
N LEU A 62 -6.69 31.43 21.77
CA LEU A 62 -6.44 30.18 21.05
C LEU A 62 -5.97 30.43 19.63
N THR A 63 -6.55 31.42 18.94
CA THR A 63 -6.11 31.80 17.59
C THR A 63 -4.67 32.30 17.60
N ALA A 64 -4.28 33.10 18.60
CA ALA A 64 -2.90 33.54 18.78
C ALA A 64 -1.95 32.36 19.02
N VAL A 65 -2.31 31.40 19.88
CA VAL A 65 -1.53 30.16 20.09
C VAL A 65 -1.41 29.33 18.82
N LYS A 66 -2.49 29.20 18.04
CA LYS A 66 -2.45 28.52 16.73
C LYS A 66 -1.50 29.20 15.77
N ILE A 67 -1.46 30.53 15.74
CA ILE A 67 -0.49 31.28 14.93
C ILE A 67 0.92 30.98 15.43
N LEU A 68 1.20 31.15 16.73
CA LEU A 68 2.52 30.87 17.32
C LEU A 68 3.00 29.43 17.09
N SER A 69 2.09 28.45 17.06
CA SER A 69 2.41 27.04 16.78
C SER A 69 3.05 26.80 15.40
N ARG A 70 2.96 27.77 14.48
CA ARG A 70 3.62 27.74 13.17
C ARG A 70 5.12 28.01 13.26
N ALA A 71 5.58 28.75 14.28
CA ALA A 71 6.99 29.08 14.52
C ALA A 71 7.67 27.94 15.30
N ARG A 72 8.04 26.87 14.58
CA ARG A 72 8.56 25.61 15.16
C ARG A 72 9.73 25.82 16.13
N ASP A 73 10.66 26.69 15.77
CA ASP A 73 11.89 26.92 16.53
C ASP A 73 11.64 27.52 17.91
N TRP A 74 10.49 28.17 18.11
CA TRP A 74 10.19 28.92 19.33
C TRP A 74 9.30 28.12 20.27
N VAL A 75 8.64 27.05 19.80
CA VAL A 75 7.67 26.27 20.59
C VAL A 75 8.28 25.75 21.89
N ASP A 76 9.53 25.27 21.86
CA ASP A 76 10.20 24.76 23.08
C ASP A 76 10.41 25.82 24.15
N LEU A 77 10.58 27.09 23.76
CA LEU A 77 10.84 28.21 24.66
C LEU A 77 9.59 28.63 25.43
N TRP A 78 8.43 28.61 24.79
CA TRP A 78 7.20 29.12 25.41
C TRP A 78 6.21 28.05 25.84
N MET A 79 6.30 26.82 25.30
CA MET A 79 5.37 25.74 25.66
C MET A 79 5.61 25.25 27.09
N SER A 80 4.68 25.59 27.98
CA SER A 80 4.67 25.18 29.39
C SER A 80 3.54 24.20 29.70
N GLU A 81 3.65 23.49 30.84
CA GLU A 81 2.54 22.65 31.34
C GLU A 81 1.27 23.49 31.62
N GLU A 82 1.41 24.75 32.05
CA GLU A 82 0.29 25.68 32.28
C GLU A 82 -0.52 25.92 30.99
N ILE A 83 0.18 26.26 29.88
CA ILE A 83 -0.47 26.50 28.59
C ILE A 83 -1.03 25.20 28.02
N PHE A 84 -0.29 24.09 28.12
CA PHE A 84 -0.76 22.80 27.62
C PHE A 84 -2.02 22.33 28.36
N ASN A 85 -2.05 22.41 29.69
CA ASN A 85 -3.23 22.05 30.47
C ASN A 85 -4.44 22.94 30.11
N TRP A 86 -4.22 24.24 29.92
CA TRP A 86 -5.28 25.14 29.44
C TRP A 86 -5.83 24.71 28.06
N LEU A 87 -4.98 24.28 27.12
CA LEU A 87 -5.41 23.73 25.83
C LEU A 87 -6.22 22.44 25.99
N ILE A 88 -5.82 21.55 26.91
CA ILE A 88 -6.53 20.29 27.20
C ILE A 88 -7.93 20.56 27.76
N VAL A 89 -8.05 21.49 28.72
CA VAL A 89 -9.33 21.93 29.28
C VAL A 89 -10.19 22.58 28.19
N SER A 90 -9.63 23.51 27.42
CA SER A 90 -10.34 24.25 26.36
C SER A 90 -10.78 23.35 25.20
N SER A 91 -10.07 22.25 24.97
CA SER A 91 -10.43 21.24 23.96
C SER A 91 -11.34 20.15 24.50
N HIS A 92 -11.72 20.18 25.79
CA HIS A 92 -12.51 19.14 26.45
C HIS A 92 -11.88 17.74 26.37
N LEU A 93 -10.55 17.65 26.33
CA LEU A 93 -9.78 16.39 26.33
C LEU A 93 -9.42 15.91 27.75
N ASN A 94 -10.20 16.32 28.75
CA ASN A 94 -10.07 15.88 30.14
C ASN A 94 -11.43 15.55 30.79
N ARG A 95 -12.54 15.64 30.05
CA ARG A 95 -13.89 15.51 30.60
C ARG A 95 -14.20 14.09 31.05
N TYR A 96 -13.77 13.07 30.32
CA TYR A 96 -14.11 11.69 30.66
C TYR A 96 -13.26 11.17 31.83
N LYS A 97 -12.00 11.59 31.91
CA LYS A 97 -11.13 11.46 33.09
C LYS A 97 -11.73 12.04 34.38
N THR A 98 -12.41 13.19 34.28
CA THR A 98 -12.87 13.94 35.46
C THR A 98 -14.33 13.65 35.85
N ALA A 99 -15.18 13.30 34.89
CA ALA A 99 -16.62 13.12 35.11
C ALA A 99 -17.14 11.68 34.91
N GLY A 100 -16.28 10.71 34.53
CA GLY A 100 -16.70 9.32 34.28
C GLY A 100 -17.69 9.18 33.12
N ASP A 101 -18.57 8.16 33.18
CA ASP A 101 -19.58 7.89 32.13
C ASP A 101 -20.76 8.89 32.11
N SER A 102 -20.86 9.80 33.08
CA SER A 102 -21.90 10.83 33.17
C SER A 102 -21.56 12.10 32.37
N VAL A 103 -21.08 11.95 31.13
CA VAL A 103 -20.74 13.09 30.28
C VAL A 103 -21.98 13.67 29.61
N THR A 104 -22.33 14.90 29.96
CA THR A 104 -23.32 15.70 29.22
C THR A 104 -22.76 16.14 27.87
N SER A 105 -23.63 16.20 26.86
CA SER A 105 -23.26 16.73 25.54
C SER A 105 -22.65 18.13 25.69
N PRO A 106 -21.59 18.49 24.93
CA PRO A 106 -20.98 19.79 25.05
C PRO A 106 -22.01 20.89 24.76
N ASP A 107 -22.05 21.94 25.59
CA ASP A 107 -22.92 23.09 25.34
C ASP A 107 -22.67 23.63 23.92
N SER A 108 -23.74 23.81 23.15
CA SER A 108 -23.67 24.22 21.74
C SER A 108 -22.96 25.57 21.54
N GLY A 109 -22.92 26.37 22.61
CA GLY A 109 -22.27 27.66 22.68
C GLY A 109 -20.77 27.63 23.04
N ASP A 110 -20.05 26.51 22.93
CA ASP A 110 -18.57 26.50 23.15
C ASP A 110 -17.78 25.75 22.07
N MET A 111 -18.46 25.28 21.01
CA MET A 111 -17.84 24.40 20.02
C MET A 111 -16.72 25.06 19.20
N ASP A 112 -16.80 26.36 18.92
CA ASP A 112 -15.76 27.08 18.19
C ASP A 112 -14.43 27.13 18.96
N THR A 113 -14.52 27.36 20.28
CA THR A 113 -13.39 27.34 21.21
C THR A 113 -12.74 25.96 21.22
N VAL A 114 -13.56 24.90 21.34
CA VAL A 114 -13.10 23.51 21.35
C VAL A 114 -12.40 23.15 20.05
N VAL A 115 -13.00 23.47 18.90
CA VAL A 115 -12.41 23.22 17.57
C VAL A 115 -11.06 23.94 17.43
N GLU A 116 -10.99 25.21 17.86
CA GLU A 116 -9.77 25.99 17.77
C GLU A 116 -8.67 25.45 18.69
N ALA A 117 -9.02 25.01 19.90
CA ALA A 117 -8.09 24.37 20.82
C ALA A 117 -7.54 23.05 20.27
N VAL A 118 -8.38 22.18 19.69
CA VAL A 118 -7.92 20.93 19.06
C VAL A 118 -6.97 21.23 17.89
N LYS A 119 -7.24 22.27 17.09
CA LYS A 119 -6.32 22.71 16.01
C LYS A 119 -4.96 23.14 16.56
N CYS A 120 -4.94 23.84 17.69
CA CYS A 120 -3.68 24.22 18.36
C CYS A 120 -2.90 22.97 18.76
N ILE A 121 -3.55 22.03 19.46
CA ILE A 121 -2.91 20.79 19.92
C ILE A 121 -2.40 19.97 18.72
N TYR A 122 -3.17 19.87 17.64
CA TYR A 122 -2.75 19.21 16.40
C TYR A 122 -1.47 19.82 15.82
N ASN A 123 -1.44 21.13 15.63
CA ASN A 123 -0.24 21.81 15.08
C ASN A 123 0.99 21.60 15.98
N LEU A 124 0.81 21.73 17.29
CA LEU A 124 1.88 21.59 18.27
C LEU A 124 2.39 20.16 18.37
N THR A 125 1.50 19.17 18.32
CA THR A 125 1.87 17.74 18.31
C THR A 125 2.67 17.39 17.05
N PHE A 126 2.34 18.00 15.91
CA PHE A 126 3.03 17.74 14.64
C PHE A 126 4.47 18.25 14.66
N THR A 127 4.73 19.34 15.36
CA THR A 127 6.01 20.05 15.30
C THR A 127 6.93 19.74 16.48
N ASN A 128 6.38 19.42 17.66
CA ASN A 128 7.15 19.44 18.90
C ASN A 128 7.06 18.13 19.70
N ARG A 129 8.24 17.55 20.03
CA ARG A 129 8.34 16.28 20.76
C ARG A 129 7.90 16.39 22.23
N LYS A 130 8.16 17.50 22.91
CA LYS A 130 7.71 17.74 24.29
C LYS A 130 6.19 17.67 24.37
N VAL A 131 5.49 18.27 23.40
CA VAL A 131 4.01 18.22 23.31
C VAL A 131 3.51 16.81 23.05
N GLN A 132 4.18 16.03 22.19
CA GLN A 132 3.82 14.61 21.96
C GLN A 132 3.84 13.79 23.26
N LEU A 133 4.87 13.97 24.10
CA LEU A 133 4.98 13.31 25.40
C LEU A 133 3.94 13.80 26.41
N MET A 134 3.60 15.10 26.38
CA MET A 134 2.51 15.64 27.20
C MET A 134 1.16 15.06 26.80
N CYS A 135 0.88 14.93 25.50
CA CYS A 135 -0.34 14.26 24.98
C CYS A 135 -0.44 12.80 25.43
N GLU A 136 0.70 12.10 25.51
CA GLU A 136 0.76 10.73 26.03
C GLU A 136 0.45 10.67 27.53
N LYS A 137 1.12 11.50 28.32
CA LYS A 137 0.91 11.63 29.78
C LYS A 137 -0.56 11.94 30.09
N GLU A 138 -1.15 12.85 29.31
CA GLU A 138 -2.56 13.21 29.42
C GLU A 138 -3.51 12.25 28.70
N GLN A 139 -3.04 11.09 28.21
CA GLN A 139 -3.88 10.06 27.59
C GLN A 139 -4.87 10.61 26.56
N CYS A 140 -4.47 11.62 25.78
CA CYS A 140 -5.36 12.35 24.87
C CYS A 140 -6.10 11.42 23.89
N VAL A 141 -5.45 10.32 23.48
CA VAL A 141 -6.06 9.33 22.57
C VAL A 141 -7.27 8.64 23.20
N LEU A 142 -7.24 8.31 24.50
CA LEU A 142 -8.37 7.69 25.20
C LEU A 142 -9.56 8.66 25.30
N GLU A 143 -9.27 9.92 25.59
CA GLU A 143 -10.29 10.98 25.66
C GLU A 143 -10.91 11.26 24.29
N LEU A 144 -10.10 11.28 23.22
CA LEU A 144 -10.58 11.37 21.85
C LEU A 144 -11.48 10.18 21.48
N LEU A 145 -11.09 8.94 21.86
CA LEU A 145 -11.91 7.74 21.63
C LEU A 145 -13.25 7.83 22.37
N ASN A 146 -13.26 8.27 23.62
CA ASN A 146 -14.50 8.45 24.37
C ASN A 146 -15.39 9.51 23.73
N ARG A 147 -14.81 10.61 23.23
CA ARG A 147 -15.56 11.62 22.47
C ARG A 147 -16.11 11.10 21.14
N CYS A 148 -15.43 10.18 20.46
CA CYS A 148 -15.97 9.55 19.25
C CYS A 148 -17.28 8.79 19.50
N LYS A 149 -17.49 8.23 20.69
CA LYS A 149 -18.70 7.45 21.03
C LYS A 149 -19.98 8.29 21.01
N ILE A 150 -19.89 9.61 21.18
CA ILE A 150 -21.05 10.52 21.17
C ILE A 150 -21.30 11.17 19.80
N TYR A 151 -20.51 10.84 18.77
CA TYR A 151 -20.66 11.43 17.42
C TYR A 151 -21.99 11.10 16.76
N SER A 152 -22.60 9.96 17.11
CA SER A 152 -23.84 9.42 16.55
C SER A 152 -25.09 10.07 17.17
N HIS A 153 -24.97 10.64 18.37
CA HIS A 153 -26.09 11.19 19.14
C HIS A 153 -26.03 12.70 19.36
N GLY A 154 -24.88 13.34 19.11
CA GLY A 154 -24.68 14.78 19.34
C GLY A 154 -24.63 15.62 18.07
N SER A 155 -25.08 16.87 18.16
CA SER A 155 -24.86 17.93 17.15
C SER A 155 -23.40 18.42 17.18
N ILE A 156 -22.44 17.50 16.99
CA ILE A 156 -21.01 17.80 16.98
C ILE A 156 -20.61 18.29 15.57
N PRO A 157 -20.00 19.48 15.44
CA PRO A 157 -19.58 20.01 14.14
C PRO A 157 -18.63 19.06 13.41
N HIS A 158 -18.81 18.91 12.09
CA HIS A 158 -17.93 18.09 11.25
C HIS A 158 -16.45 18.49 11.38
N SER A 159 -16.16 19.80 11.54
CA SER A 159 -14.79 20.27 11.73
C SER A 159 -14.14 19.68 12.98
N LEU A 160 -14.88 19.54 14.09
CA LEU A 160 -14.37 18.93 15.31
C LEU A 160 -14.08 17.45 15.08
N LYS A 161 -15.03 16.70 14.51
CA LYS A 161 -14.87 15.27 14.17
C LYS A 161 -13.61 15.04 13.33
N LEU A 162 -13.38 15.88 12.33
CA LEU A 162 -12.21 15.80 11.46
C LEU A 162 -10.89 16.06 12.21
N PHE A 163 -10.82 17.12 13.01
CA PHE A 163 -9.59 17.46 13.72
C PHE A 163 -9.29 16.48 14.87
N ASP A 164 -10.32 15.90 15.49
CA ASP A 164 -10.16 14.83 16.47
C ASP A 164 -9.53 13.60 15.87
N LEU A 165 -10.03 13.14 14.71
CA LEU A 165 -9.45 12.01 13.99
C LEU A 165 -8.04 12.31 13.49
N LYS A 166 -7.78 13.54 13.01
CA LYS A 166 -6.42 13.96 12.61
C LYS A 166 -5.45 13.97 13.78
N LEU A 167 -5.88 14.50 14.93
CA LEU A 167 -5.06 14.52 16.14
C LEU A 167 -4.80 13.10 16.65
N MET A 168 -5.83 12.25 16.66
CA MET A 168 -5.70 10.84 17.05
C MET A 168 -4.71 10.10 16.14
N PHE A 169 -4.84 10.24 14.82
CA PHE A 169 -3.92 9.68 13.84
C PHE A 169 -2.48 10.17 14.11
N LEU A 170 -2.31 11.47 14.32
CA LEU A 170 -1.00 12.07 14.53
C LEU A 170 -0.32 11.59 15.82
N ILE A 171 -1.06 11.55 16.94
CA ILE A 171 -0.52 11.07 18.22
C ILE A 171 -0.16 9.58 18.10
N THR A 172 -1.05 8.74 17.55
CA THR A 172 -0.80 7.30 17.41
C THR A 172 0.33 6.98 16.43
N ALA A 173 0.58 7.84 15.44
CA ALA A 173 1.71 7.70 14.51
C ALA A 173 3.05 8.15 15.10
N LEU A 174 3.07 9.18 15.96
CA LEU A 174 4.30 9.77 16.50
C LEU A 174 4.68 9.26 17.90
N VAL A 175 3.75 8.61 18.60
CA VAL A 175 3.93 8.11 19.96
C VAL A 175 3.59 6.62 20.00
N SER A 176 4.62 5.77 19.99
CA SER A 176 4.47 4.31 19.88
C SER A 176 3.61 3.68 20.98
N SER A 177 3.73 4.16 22.21
CA SER A 177 2.96 3.71 23.38
C SER A 177 1.48 4.15 23.31
N ALA A 178 1.18 5.29 22.67
CA ALA A 178 -0.19 5.77 22.53
C ALA A 178 -1.03 4.85 21.65
N ALA A 179 -0.44 4.29 20.59
CA ALA A 179 -1.11 3.29 19.74
C ALA A 179 -1.43 2.00 20.53
N SER A 180 -0.48 1.49 21.32
CA SER A 180 -0.70 0.31 22.17
C SER A 180 -1.77 0.56 23.24
N SER A 181 -1.77 1.74 23.85
CA SER A 181 -2.79 2.15 24.83
C SER A 181 -4.18 2.23 24.20
N ALA A 182 -4.30 2.80 23.00
CA ALA A 182 -5.55 2.88 22.25
C ALA A 182 -6.09 1.51 21.82
N ALA A 183 -5.19 0.59 21.47
CA ALA A 183 -5.54 -0.77 21.07
C ALA A 183 -5.81 -1.70 22.27
N LYS A 184 -5.50 -1.27 23.49
CA LYS A 184 -5.72 -2.05 24.71
C LYS A 184 -7.20 -2.44 24.82
N ASP A 185 -7.43 -3.72 25.13
CA ASP A 185 -8.76 -4.31 25.29
C ASP A 185 -9.68 -4.12 24.07
N TRP A 186 -9.12 -3.92 22.87
CA TRP A 186 -9.85 -3.68 21.61
C TRP A 186 -10.77 -2.44 21.61
N CYS A 187 -10.64 -1.55 22.60
CA CYS A 187 -11.50 -0.38 22.75
C CYS A 187 -11.38 0.59 21.56
N GLY A 188 -10.14 0.87 21.11
CA GLY A 188 -9.92 1.73 19.94
C GLY A 188 -10.45 1.12 18.64
N VAL A 189 -10.23 -0.19 18.42
CA VAL A 189 -10.68 -0.88 17.20
C VAL A 189 -12.20 -0.92 17.11
N SER A 190 -12.89 -1.29 18.20
CA SER A 190 -14.35 -1.34 18.24
C SER A 190 -14.97 0.04 18.04
N THR A 191 -14.47 1.07 18.73
CA THR A 191 -14.96 2.46 18.61
C THR A 191 -14.79 2.99 17.19
N LEU A 192 -13.62 2.80 16.57
CA LEU A 192 -13.35 3.27 15.21
C LEU A 192 -14.12 2.48 14.16
N THR A 193 -14.38 1.19 14.39
CA THR A 193 -15.22 0.37 13.50
C THR A 193 -16.67 0.84 13.56
N GLN A 194 -17.21 1.10 14.74
CA GLN A 194 -18.56 1.68 14.87
C GLN A 194 -18.64 3.05 14.18
N LEU A 195 -17.64 3.91 14.40
CA LEU A 195 -17.59 5.21 13.74
C LEU A 195 -17.53 5.07 12.20
N LEU A 196 -16.78 4.11 11.69
CA LEU A 196 -16.73 3.84 10.25
C LEU A 196 -18.10 3.38 9.73
N GLN A 197 -18.80 2.52 10.46
CA GLN A 197 -20.17 2.10 10.12
C GLN A 197 -21.16 3.27 10.11
N ASP A 198 -21.04 4.19 11.06
CA ASP A 198 -21.90 5.38 11.14
C ASP A 198 -21.62 6.39 10.00
N ILE A 199 -20.37 6.48 9.53
CA ILE A 199 -19.97 7.35 8.41
C ILE A 199 -20.37 6.75 7.06
N LEU A 200 -20.28 5.42 6.91
CA LEU A 200 -20.64 4.75 5.67
C LEU A 200 -22.16 4.82 5.46
N PRO A 201 -22.64 5.30 4.30
CA PRO A 201 -24.06 5.40 4.06
C PRO A 201 -24.68 3.99 4.03
N ALA A 202 -25.82 3.81 4.71
CA ALA A 202 -26.60 2.57 4.65
C ALA A 202 -27.02 2.17 3.21
N ASN A 203 -27.00 3.13 2.28
CA ASN A 203 -27.17 2.91 0.85
C ASN A 203 -26.04 3.56 0.03
N PRO A 204 -25.09 2.78 -0.53
CA PRO A 204 -23.96 3.31 -1.30
C PRO A 204 -24.36 4.01 -2.61
N GLN A 205 -25.63 3.95 -3.03
CA GLN A 205 -26.12 4.61 -4.26
C GLN A 205 -26.58 6.07 -4.09
N SER A 206 -26.47 6.66 -2.89
CA SER A 206 -26.81 8.07 -2.72
C SER A 206 -25.89 8.97 -3.58
N SER A 207 -26.50 9.89 -4.34
CA SER A 207 -25.83 10.69 -5.38
C SER A 207 -24.62 11.47 -4.87
N ILE A 208 -24.64 11.90 -3.60
CA ILE A 208 -23.55 12.67 -2.96
C ILE A 208 -22.41 11.76 -2.50
N GLY A 209 -22.72 10.54 -2.01
CA GLY A 209 -21.72 9.53 -1.67
C GLY A 209 -20.93 9.06 -2.89
N LEU A 210 -21.61 8.91 -4.03
CA LEU A 210 -20.98 8.55 -5.31
C LEU A 210 -20.03 9.63 -5.85
N ILE A 211 -20.36 10.92 -5.65
CA ILE A 211 -19.57 12.06 -6.15
C ILE A 211 -18.28 12.25 -5.35
N CYS A 212 -18.35 12.25 -4.01
CA CYS A 212 -17.15 12.33 -3.17
C CYS A 212 -16.27 11.07 -3.27
N TYR A 213 -16.90 9.90 -3.44
CA TYR A 213 -16.16 8.68 -3.73
C TYR A 213 -15.42 8.82 -5.06
N ARG A 214 -16.04 9.31 -6.14
CA ARG A 214 -15.36 9.43 -7.45
C ARG A 214 -14.05 10.24 -7.43
N ASP A 215 -13.98 11.35 -6.70
CA ASP A 215 -12.79 12.21 -6.70
C ASP A 215 -11.65 11.68 -5.82
N ARG A 216 -11.96 10.91 -4.76
CA ARG A 216 -10.97 10.34 -3.82
C ARG A 216 -10.98 8.82 -3.75
N HIS A 217 -11.64 8.15 -4.70
CA HIS A 217 -11.88 6.70 -4.71
C HIS A 217 -10.57 5.95 -4.52
N LEU A 218 -9.55 6.37 -5.26
CA LEU A 218 -8.23 5.77 -5.26
C LEU A 218 -7.51 5.90 -3.91
N GLU A 219 -7.68 7.02 -3.22
CA GLU A 219 -7.11 7.26 -1.89
C GLU A 219 -7.81 6.38 -0.83
N VAL A 220 -9.14 6.28 -0.90
CA VAL A 220 -9.91 5.40 -0.02
C VAL A 220 -9.54 3.93 -0.25
N THR A 221 -9.52 3.47 -1.52
CA THR A 221 -9.14 2.10 -1.88
C THR A 221 -7.73 1.76 -1.41
N LYS A 222 -6.78 2.69 -1.54
CA LYS A 222 -5.44 2.55 -0.96
C LYS A 222 -5.49 2.30 0.55
N HIS A 223 -6.23 3.12 1.30
CA HIS A 223 -6.33 2.96 2.76
C HIS A 223 -7.05 1.65 3.15
N CYS A 224 -8.05 1.21 2.39
CA CYS A 224 -8.69 -0.11 2.58
C CYS A 224 -7.70 -1.26 2.35
N CYS A 225 -6.90 -1.23 1.28
CA CYS A 225 -5.84 -2.22 1.04
C CYS A 225 -4.81 -2.24 2.17
N ASN A 226 -4.37 -1.07 2.63
CA ASN A 226 -3.45 -0.96 3.77
C ASN A 226 -4.05 -1.59 5.04
N LEU A 227 -5.32 -1.32 5.35
CA LEU A 227 -5.99 -1.92 6.51
C LEU A 227 -6.07 -3.45 6.39
N TRP A 228 -6.31 -3.99 5.19
CA TRP A 228 -6.35 -5.43 4.96
C TRP A 228 -5.03 -6.12 5.26
N THR A 229 -3.88 -5.45 5.11
CA THR A 229 -2.58 -6.03 5.48
C THR A 229 -2.48 -6.40 6.95
N LEU A 230 -3.32 -5.81 7.80
CA LEU A 230 -3.35 -6.02 9.25
C LEU A 230 -4.35 -7.09 9.68
N LEU A 231 -5.27 -7.50 8.80
CA LEU A 231 -6.38 -8.37 9.16
C LEU A 231 -6.04 -9.86 8.90
N PRO A 232 -6.52 -10.78 9.76
CA PRO A 232 -6.27 -12.20 9.59
C PRO A 232 -6.79 -12.74 8.26
N SER A 233 -5.99 -13.56 7.59
CA SER A 233 -6.33 -14.10 6.26
C SER A 233 -7.58 -15.00 6.24
N LYS A 234 -7.98 -15.54 7.40
CA LYS A 234 -9.23 -16.29 7.60
C LYS A 234 -10.49 -15.45 7.28
N LEU A 235 -10.40 -14.13 7.36
CA LEU A 235 -11.50 -13.20 7.05
C LEU A 235 -11.69 -12.96 5.55
N ALA A 236 -10.87 -13.57 4.68
CA ALA A 236 -10.97 -13.41 3.23
C ALA A 236 -12.36 -13.74 2.66
N HIS A 237 -13.12 -14.63 3.30
CA HIS A 237 -14.48 -15.00 2.88
C HIS A 237 -15.47 -13.82 2.93
N ILE A 238 -15.25 -12.82 3.80
CA ILE A 238 -16.11 -11.64 3.93
C ILE A 238 -16.05 -10.76 2.66
N LEU A 239 -14.94 -10.81 1.91
CA LEU A 239 -14.78 -10.08 0.65
C LEU A 239 -15.47 -10.74 -0.54
N VAL A 240 -15.90 -12.00 -0.38
CA VAL A 240 -16.55 -12.78 -1.43
C VAL A 240 -17.77 -13.54 -0.88
N PRO A 241 -18.78 -12.83 -0.36
CA PRO A 241 -19.98 -13.46 0.19
C PRO A 241 -20.73 -14.26 -0.90
N ALA A 242 -21.44 -15.31 -0.52
CA ALA A 242 -22.29 -16.04 -1.45
C ALA A 242 -23.41 -15.11 -1.94
N ALA A 243 -23.66 -15.10 -3.25
CA ALA A 243 -24.63 -14.19 -3.86
C ALA A 243 -26.06 -14.45 -3.32
N ASP A 244 -26.35 -15.70 -2.97
CA ASP A 244 -27.64 -16.15 -2.45
C ASP A 244 -27.88 -15.76 -0.97
N GLU A 245 -26.80 -15.44 -0.22
CA GLU A 245 -26.87 -15.00 1.18
C GLU A 245 -27.08 -13.48 1.30
N LEU A 246 -27.02 -12.74 0.20
CA LEU A 246 -27.22 -11.30 0.18
C LEU A 246 -28.72 -10.98 0.16
N ASN A 247 -29.17 -10.25 1.18
CA ASN A 247 -30.56 -9.79 1.33
C ASN A 247 -31.07 -8.96 0.12
N ASP A 248 -30.18 -8.46 -0.74
CA ASP A 248 -30.50 -7.64 -1.90
C ASP A 248 -29.58 -7.97 -3.08
N VAL A 249 -30.01 -8.89 -3.94
CA VAL A 249 -29.29 -9.34 -5.14
C VAL A 249 -29.01 -8.18 -6.11
N SER A 250 -29.79 -7.09 -6.07
CA SER A 250 -29.58 -5.91 -6.92
C SER A 250 -28.28 -5.15 -6.62
N LYS A 251 -27.66 -5.42 -5.46
CA LYS A 251 -26.36 -4.86 -5.07
C LYS A 251 -25.17 -5.63 -5.63
N VAL A 252 -25.37 -6.85 -6.12
CA VAL A 252 -24.30 -7.65 -6.73
C VAL A 252 -23.98 -7.08 -8.10
N GLN A 253 -22.90 -6.33 -8.21
CA GLN A 253 -22.45 -5.79 -9.49
C GLN A 253 -21.72 -6.87 -10.31
N ARG A 254 -20.99 -7.76 -9.64
CA ARG A 254 -20.14 -8.77 -10.28
C ARG A 254 -20.20 -10.09 -9.53
N SER A 255 -20.70 -11.12 -10.19
CA SER A 255 -20.73 -12.49 -9.64
C SER A 255 -19.71 -13.40 -10.32
N PHE A 256 -19.08 -14.29 -9.56
CA PHE A 256 -18.23 -15.36 -10.07
C PHE A 256 -18.40 -16.63 -9.24
N LEU A 257 -18.75 -17.75 -9.89
CA LEU A 257 -19.03 -19.04 -9.24
C LEU A 257 -20.04 -18.95 -8.06
N GLY A 258 -21.08 -18.11 -8.21
CA GLY A 258 -22.10 -17.93 -7.16
C GLY A 258 -21.69 -17.01 -6.00
N HIS A 259 -20.54 -16.33 -6.08
CA HIS A 259 -20.09 -15.35 -5.08
C HIS A 259 -20.04 -13.94 -5.66
N ASP A 260 -20.33 -12.93 -4.85
CA ASP A 260 -20.04 -11.53 -5.19
C ASP A 260 -18.53 -11.29 -5.13
N VAL A 261 -17.94 -10.85 -6.24
CA VAL A 261 -16.49 -10.57 -6.35
C VAL A 261 -16.21 -9.09 -6.61
N THR A 262 -17.20 -8.22 -6.41
CA THR A 262 -17.10 -6.78 -6.67
C THR A 262 -15.91 -6.14 -5.95
N ALA A 263 -15.70 -6.46 -4.67
CA ALA A 263 -14.56 -5.94 -3.90
C ALA A 263 -13.20 -6.34 -4.50
N ILE A 264 -13.06 -7.60 -4.93
CA ILE A 264 -11.81 -8.10 -5.54
C ILE A 264 -11.60 -7.47 -6.90
N PHE A 265 -12.66 -7.24 -7.66
CA PHE A 265 -12.59 -6.52 -8.92
C PHE A 265 -12.06 -5.09 -8.74
N GLU A 266 -12.57 -4.34 -7.76
CA GLU A 266 -12.10 -2.96 -7.50
C GLU A 266 -10.62 -2.95 -7.08
N ILE A 267 -10.18 -3.90 -6.25
CA ILE A 267 -8.77 -4.05 -5.86
C ILE A 267 -7.90 -4.35 -7.09
N LEU A 268 -8.30 -5.28 -7.97
CA LEU A 268 -7.58 -5.59 -9.19
C LEU A 268 -7.54 -4.42 -10.18
N SER A 269 -8.64 -3.67 -10.29
CA SER A 269 -8.73 -2.49 -11.17
C SER A 269 -7.81 -1.37 -10.68
N TYR A 270 -7.79 -1.15 -9.36
CA TYR A 270 -6.87 -0.22 -8.73
C TYR A 270 -5.41 -0.62 -8.99
N LEU A 271 -5.08 -1.91 -8.81
CA LEU A 271 -3.76 -2.43 -9.09
C LEU A 271 -3.38 -2.28 -10.58
N GLU A 272 -4.29 -2.57 -11.50
CA GLU A 272 -4.03 -2.39 -12.93
C GLU A 272 -3.73 -0.93 -13.26
N MET A 273 -4.47 0.01 -12.67
CA MET A 273 -4.23 1.43 -12.83
C MET A 273 -2.85 1.83 -12.29
N LEU A 274 -2.45 1.33 -11.11
CA LEU A 274 -1.11 1.56 -10.57
C LEU A 274 -0.02 1.03 -11.52
N LEU A 275 -0.21 -0.18 -12.07
CA LEU A 275 0.75 -0.80 -12.98
C LEU A 275 0.95 -0.03 -14.32
N LYS A 276 0.04 0.88 -14.70
CA LYS A 276 0.17 1.68 -15.92
C LYS A 276 1.23 2.79 -15.78
N ASP A 277 1.21 3.54 -14.67
CA ASP A 277 1.95 4.80 -14.53
C ASP A 277 2.92 4.85 -13.33
N VAL A 278 3.18 3.72 -12.67
CA VAL A 278 4.05 3.70 -11.49
C VAL A 278 5.53 3.90 -11.84
N SER A 279 6.11 4.99 -11.34
CA SER A 279 7.55 5.25 -11.44
C SER A 279 8.35 4.25 -10.59
N VAL A 280 9.57 3.90 -11.04
CA VAL A 280 10.46 2.95 -10.33
C VAL A 280 10.66 3.31 -8.84
N ARG A 281 10.77 4.61 -8.53
CA ARG A 281 10.96 5.10 -7.15
C ARG A 281 9.74 4.89 -6.25
N ALA A 282 8.54 4.85 -6.84
CA ALA A 282 7.28 4.71 -6.11
C ALA A 282 6.72 3.27 -6.16
N GLN A 283 7.34 2.36 -6.91
CA GLN A 283 6.86 0.98 -7.08
C GLN A 283 6.68 0.27 -5.74
N GLN A 284 7.64 0.40 -4.83
CA GLN A 284 7.59 -0.25 -3.54
C GLN A 284 6.40 0.25 -2.70
N ASP A 285 6.27 1.57 -2.55
CA ASP A 285 5.27 2.20 -1.68
C ASP A 285 3.84 2.12 -2.24
N GLN A 286 3.69 2.02 -3.57
CA GLN A 286 2.37 1.96 -4.22
C GLN A 286 1.90 0.54 -4.50
N LEU A 287 2.77 -0.36 -4.97
CA LEU A 287 2.35 -1.70 -5.39
C LEU A 287 2.29 -2.68 -4.22
N LEU A 288 3.25 -2.66 -3.29
CA LEU A 288 3.31 -3.65 -2.21
C LEU A 288 2.09 -3.64 -1.30
N PRO A 289 1.53 -2.48 -0.88
CA PRO A 289 0.36 -2.48 -0.01
C PRO A 289 -0.91 -3.04 -0.66
N VAL A 290 -0.91 -3.25 -1.98
CA VAL A 290 -2.01 -3.90 -2.72
C VAL A 290 -1.66 -5.35 -3.05
N LEU A 291 -0.44 -5.60 -3.54
CA LEU A 291 0.00 -6.93 -3.95
C LEU A 291 0.11 -7.91 -2.77
N LEU A 292 0.72 -7.50 -1.65
CA LEU A 292 0.88 -8.38 -0.48
C LEU A 292 -0.46 -8.92 0.08
N PRO A 293 -1.47 -8.07 0.37
CA PRO A 293 -2.75 -8.57 0.85
C PRO A 293 -3.46 -9.37 -0.24
N LEU A 294 -3.41 -8.96 -1.52
CA LEU A 294 -4.05 -9.72 -2.61
C LEU A 294 -3.46 -11.13 -2.76
N THR A 295 -2.14 -11.29 -2.66
CA THR A 295 -1.47 -12.59 -2.63
C THR A 295 -1.95 -13.43 -1.45
N THR A 296 -2.04 -12.83 -0.25
CA THR A 296 -2.53 -13.51 0.96
C THR A 296 -3.99 -13.95 0.84
N LEU A 297 -4.84 -13.12 0.24
CA LEU A 297 -6.24 -13.43 -0.06
C LEU A 297 -6.36 -14.59 -1.06
N CYS A 298 -5.52 -14.62 -2.10
CA CYS A 298 -5.48 -15.72 -3.07
C CYS A 298 -4.97 -17.04 -2.45
N LYS A 299 -4.00 -16.98 -1.53
CA LYS A 299 -3.57 -18.16 -0.76
C LYS A 299 -4.73 -18.70 0.09
N SER A 300 -5.50 -17.81 0.71
CA SER A 300 -6.49 -18.18 1.75
C SER A 300 -7.88 -18.53 1.21
N ASN A 301 -8.30 -18.00 0.05
CA ASN A 301 -9.62 -18.24 -0.50
C ASN A 301 -9.56 -18.69 -1.98
N ARG A 302 -10.11 -19.88 -2.25
CA ARG A 302 -10.11 -20.49 -3.59
C ARG A 302 -10.86 -19.67 -4.64
N ILE A 303 -11.94 -18.99 -4.25
CA ILE A 303 -12.79 -18.20 -5.17
C ILE A 303 -12.02 -16.96 -5.61
N ILE A 304 -11.41 -16.25 -4.66
CA ILE A 304 -10.53 -15.10 -4.94
C ILE A 304 -9.40 -15.53 -5.89
N ARG A 305 -8.70 -16.62 -5.56
CA ARG A 305 -7.61 -17.13 -6.40
C ARG A 305 -8.07 -17.45 -7.82
N LYS A 306 -9.17 -18.20 -7.98
CA LYS A 306 -9.72 -18.55 -9.30
C LYS A 306 -10.12 -17.29 -10.08
N TYR A 307 -10.78 -16.34 -9.43
CA TYR A 307 -11.16 -15.07 -10.06
C TYR A 307 -9.93 -14.27 -10.52
N CYS A 308 -8.97 -14.03 -9.63
CA CYS A 308 -7.71 -13.35 -9.97
C CYS A 308 -6.94 -14.09 -11.07
N ARG A 309 -6.91 -15.43 -11.04
CA ARG A 309 -6.27 -16.25 -12.06
C ARG A 309 -6.92 -16.10 -13.43
N CYS A 310 -8.25 -15.96 -13.50
CA CYS A 310 -8.96 -15.70 -14.75
C CYS A 310 -8.70 -14.28 -15.29
N GLN A 311 -8.55 -13.28 -14.41
CA GLN A 311 -8.30 -11.89 -14.83
C GLN A 311 -6.83 -11.63 -15.21
N VAL A 312 -5.88 -12.20 -14.45
CA VAL A 312 -4.44 -11.91 -14.61
C VAL A 312 -3.77 -12.82 -15.62
N LEU A 313 -4.11 -14.12 -15.65
CA LEU A 313 -3.47 -15.13 -16.51
C LEU A 313 -4.52 -15.89 -17.34
N PRO A 314 -5.36 -15.25 -18.16
CA PRO A 314 -6.38 -15.96 -18.94
C PRO A 314 -5.79 -17.13 -19.75
N PRO A 315 -6.57 -18.18 -20.10
CA PRO A 315 -6.09 -19.28 -20.96
C PRO A 315 -5.33 -18.75 -22.17
N LEU A 316 -4.11 -19.28 -22.38
CA LEU A 316 -3.22 -18.81 -23.46
C LEU A 316 -3.86 -19.13 -24.81
N LYS A 317 -3.55 -18.29 -25.78
CA LYS A 317 -4.03 -18.32 -27.17
C LYS A 317 -2.86 -18.01 -28.10
N ASP A 318 -3.13 -17.41 -29.25
CA ASP A 318 -2.15 -16.83 -30.16
C ASP A 318 -1.16 -15.81 -29.54
N GLU A 319 -1.42 -15.28 -28.35
CA GLU A 319 -0.51 -14.36 -27.65
C GLU A 319 0.86 -14.96 -27.31
N VAL A 320 1.02 -16.29 -27.38
CA VAL A 320 2.32 -16.98 -27.25
C VAL A 320 3.28 -16.71 -28.41
N LYS A 321 2.84 -16.00 -29.46
CA LYS A 321 3.72 -15.55 -30.55
C LYS A 321 4.65 -14.40 -30.12
N GLN A 322 4.31 -13.67 -29.05
CA GLN A 322 5.09 -12.55 -28.50
C GLN A 322 5.73 -12.93 -27.16
N LEU A 323 6.70 -12.15 -26.68
CA LEU A 323 7.28 -12.41 -25.36
C LEU A 323 6.23 -12.21 -24.25
N PRO A 324 6.28 -12.99 -23.15
CA PRO A 324 5.36 -12.84 -22.04
C PRO A 324 5.28 -11.43 -21.45
N GLU A 325 6.38 -10.67 -21.46
CA GLU A 325 6.46 -9.28 -20.98
C GLU A 325 6.06 -8.21 -22.03
N GLU A 326 5.84 -8.59 -23.29
CA GLU A 326 5.45 -7.68 -24.37
C GLU A 326 3.92 -7.59 -24.47
N GLY A 327 3.39 -6.39 -24.20
CA GLY A 327 1.96 -6.09 -24.33
C GLY A 327 1.41 -5.27 -23.16
N ASN A 328 0.09 -5.07 -23.15
CA ASN A 328 -0.60 -4.21 -22.18
C ASN A 328 -1.57 -4.98 -21.26
N SER A 329 -1.64 -6.31 -21.38
CA SER A 329 -2.45 -7.13 -20.47
C SER A 329 -1.86 -7.12 -19.05
N LEU A 330 -2.65 -7.54 -18.06
CA LEU A 330 -2.15 -7.77 -16.70
C LEU A 330 -1.00 -8.79 -16.69
N ARG A 331 -1.12 -9.90 -17.43
CA ARG A 331 -0.05 -10.89 -17.61
C ARG A 331 1.26 -10.22 -18.02
N ASN A 332 1.23 -9.37 -19.05
CA ASN A 332 2.43 -8.72 -19.57
C ASN A 332 3.05 -7.77 -18.54
N LYS A 333 2.23 -6.93 -17.90
CA LYS A 333 2.68 -6.01 -16.86
C LYS A 333 3.34 -6.74 -15.69
N PHE A 334 2.78 -7.87 -15.26
CA PHE A 334 3.37 -8.70 -14.22
C PHE A 334 4.64 -9.41 -14.68
N CYS A 335 4.71 -9.93 -15.90
CA CYS A 335 5.94 -10.52 -16.44
C CYS A 335 7.07 -9.49 -16.50
N LYS A 336 6.78 -8.24 -16.87
CA LYS A 336 7.73 -7.12 -16.81
C LYS A 336 8.20 -6.80 -15.39
N LEU A 337 7.37 -7.02 -14.35
CA LEU A 337 7.80 -6.84 -12.96
C LEU A 337 8.78 -7.93 -12.49
N LEU A 338 8.77 -9.12 -13.09
CA LEU A 338 9.71 -10.21 -12.74
C LEU A 338 11.17 -9.85 -13.01
N THR A 339 11.40 -8.89 -13.92
CA THR A 339 12.71 -8.34 -14.26
C THR A 339 12.93 -6.93 -13.70
N SER A 340 12.07 -6.46 -12.79
CA SER A 340 12.24 -5.16 -12.13
C SER A 340 13.53 -5.10 -11.30
N THR A 341 14.15 -3.93 -11.27
CA THR A 341 15.32 -3.64 -10.42
C THR A 341 14.95 -3.50 -8.94
N VAL A 342 13.67 -3.28 -8.63
CA VAL A 342 13.16 -3.24 -7.26
C VAL A 342 12.90 -4.66 -6.78
N THR A 343 13.87 -5.24 -6.07
CA THR A 343 13.87 -6.66 -5.66
C THR A 343 12.61 -7.07 -4.92
N GLN A 344 12.15 -6.30 -3.92
CA GLN A 344 10.95 -6.63 -3.16
C GLN A 344 9.70 -6.74 -4.04
N VAL A 345 9.52 -5.82 -4.99
CA VAL A 345 8.37 -5.83 -5.92
C VAL A 345 8.47 -7.04 -6.84
N LYS A 346 9.65 -7.31 -7.40
CA LYS A 346 9.92 -8.51 -8.19
C LYS A 346 9.54 -9.79 -7.43
N HIS A 347 9.98 -9.92 -6.17
CA HIS A 347 9.70 -11.10 -5.35
C HIS A 347 8.21 -11.27 -5.07
N VAL A 348 7.50 -10.20 -4.69
CA VAL A 348 6.08 -10.26 -4.38
C VAL A 348 5.23 -10.49 -5.64
N ALA A 349 5.60 -9.90 -6.77
CA ALA A 349 4.95 -10.16 -8.06
C ALA A 349 5.11 -11.64 -8.47
N ALA A 350 6.29 -12.21 -8.26
CA ALA A 350 6.56 -13.61 -8.55
C ALA A 350 5.79 -14.56 -7.61
N ASP A 351 5.75 -14.29 -6.30
CA ASP A 351 4.93 -15.06 -5.33
C ASP A 351 3.44 -14.98 -5.69
N PHE A 352 2.94 -13.80 -6.09
CA PHE A 352 1.57 -13.63 -6.55
C PHE A 352 1.24 -14.55 -7.74
N LEU A 353 2.06 -14.51 -8.80
CA LEU A 353 1.86 -15.37 -9.97
C LEU A 353 1.96 -16.86 -9.62
N TYR A 354 2.91 -17.23 -8.75
CA TYR A 354 3.08 -18.62 -8.30
C TYR A 354 1.85 -19.13 -7.56
N VAL A 355 1.25 -18.32 -6.69
CA VAL A 355 -0.03 -18.64 -6.03
C VAL A 355 -1.16 -18.83 -7.03
N LEU A 356 -1.30 -17.91 -8.01
CA LEU A 356 -2.32 -18.04 -9.04
C LEU A 356 -2.15 -19.34 -9.85
N CYS A 357 -0.91 -19.79 -10.03
CA CYS A 357 -0.54 -21.06 -10.65
C CYS A 357 -0.63 -22.28 -9.71
N LYS A 358 -1.35 -22.18 -8.57
CA LYS A 358 -1.47 -23.24 -7.56
C LYS A 358 -0.12 -23.75 -7.04
N GLU A 359 0.87 -22.85 -6.96
CA GLU A 359 2.23 -23.18 -6.52
C GLU A 359 2.87 -24.28 -7.39
N ASN A 360 2.50 -24.35 -8.67
CA ASN A 360 3.03 -25.31 -9.63
C ASN A 360 4.04 -24.63 -10.58
N VAL A 361 5.26 -25.16 -10.60
CA VAL A 361 6.38 -24.63 -11.39
C VAL A 361 6.09 -24.69 -12.90
N SER A 362 5.59 -25.82 -13.40
CA SER A 362 5.29 -26.00 -14.82
C SER A 362 4.22 -25.03 -15.30
N ARG A 363 3.16 -24.83 -14.50
CA ARG A 363 2.12 -23.82 -14.79
C ARG A 363 2.69 -22.41 -14.77
N LEU A 364 3.57 -22.08 -13.83
CA LEU A 364 4.22 -20.77 -13.82
C LEU A 364 5.03 -20.54 -15.09
N ILE A 365 5.92 -21.48 -15.44
CA ILE A 365 6.79 -21.39 -16.63
C ILE A 365 5.96 -21.23 -17.91
N LYS A 366 4.86 -21.98 -18.05
CA LYS A 366 3.95 -21.86 -19.20
C LYS A 366 3.47 -20.42 -19.42
N TYR A 367 3.15 -19.70 -18.34
CA TYR A 367 2.61 -18.33 -18.42
C TYR A 367 3.67 -17.24 -18.50
N THR A 368 4.83 -17.44 -17.87
CA THR A 368 5.86 -16.39 -17.72
C THR A 368 7.09 -16.60 -18.59
N GLY A 369 7.34 -17.81 -19.08
CA GLY A 369 8.64 -18.24 -19.57
C GLY A 369 9.62 -18.50 -18.42
N PHE A 370 10.53 -19.47 -18.60
CA PHE A 370 11.52 -19.83 -17.58
C PHE A 370 12.52 -18.69 -17.33
N GLY A 371 12.90 -17.91 -18.35
CA GLY A 371 13.80 -16.76 -18.18
C GLY A 371 13.29 -15.74 -17.15
N ASN A 372 12.01 -15.38 -17.23
CA ASN A 372 11.37 -14.47 -16.27
C ASN A 372 11.16 -15.13 -14.89
N ALA A 373 10.86 -16.44 -14.85
CA ALA A 373 10.63 -17.18 -13.61
C ALA A 373 11.91 -17.60 -12.87
N ALA A 374 13.07 -17.65 -13.54
CA ALA A 374 14.30 -18.25 -13.02
C ALA A 374 14.73 -17.64 -11.68
N GLY A 375 14.58 -16.32 -11.51
CA GLY A 375 14.91 -15.64 -10.27
C GLY A 375 14.08 -16.11 -9.07
N LEU A 376 12.80 -16.42 -9.28
CA LEU A 376 11.92 -16.99 -8.26
C LEU A 376 12.29 -18.45 -7.97
N LEU A 377 12.47 -19.24 -9.04
CA LEU A 377 12.78 -20.67 -8.92
C LEU A 377 14.10 -20.91 -8.20
N ALA A 378 15.12 -20.08 -8.46
CA ALA A 378 16.39 -20.11 -7.76
C ALA A 378 16.20 -19.84 -6.26
N GLN A 379 15.40 -18.84 -5.89
CA GLN A 379 15.15 -18.47 -4.50
C GLN A 379 14.43 -19.55 -3.70
N TYR A 380 13.46 -20.23 -4.32
CA TYR A 380 12.74 -21.33 -3.68
C TYR A 380 13.44 -22.69 -3.78
N GLY A 381 14.63 -22.77 -4.40
CA GLY A 381 15.33 -24.03 -4.61
C GLY A 381 14.61 -24.98 -5.58
N LEU A 382 13.74 -24.46 -6.44
CA LEU A 382 12.89 -25.23 -7.35
C LEU A 382 13.49 -25.39 -8.76
N MET A 383 14.77 -25.03 -8.95
CA MET A 383 15.43 -25.13 -10.25
C MET A 383 15.67 -26.56 -10.73
N SER A 384 15.80 -27.53 -9.81
CA SER A 384 16.11 -28.93 -10.14
C SER A 384 14.89 -29.75 -10.55
N GLY A 385 13.73 -29.13 -10.80
CA GLY A 385 12.50 -29.83 -11.22
C GLY A 385 11.91 -30.76 -10.16
N GLN A 386 12.43 -30.74 -8.92
CA GLN A 386 11.82 -31.48 -7.82
C GLN A 386 10.50 -30.82 -7.45
N SER A 387 9.42 -31.58 -7.59
CA SER A 387 8.10 -31.17 -7.11
C SER A 387 8.19 -30.88 -5.62
N SER A 388 7.88 -29.64 -5.23
CA SER A 388 7.68 -29.30 -3.84
C SER A 388 6.56 -30.17 -3.25
N THR A 389 6.81 -30.64 -2.04
CA THR A 389 5.95 -31.48 -1.20
C THR A 389 4.47 -31.08 -1.28
N SER A 390 3.61 -32.07 -1.50
CA SER A 390 2.13 -32.04 -1.53
C SER A 390 1.48 -30.74 -1.02
N THR A 391 1.10 -29.85 -1.95
CA THR A 391 0.26 -28.68 -1.66
C THR A 391 -1.22 -29.06 -1.68
N ALA A 392 -2.03 -28.41 -0.83
CA ALA A 392 -3.47 -28.67 -0.64
C ALA A 392 -4.36 -28.14 -1.80
N TYR A 393 -3.91 -28.25 -3.04
CA TYR A 393 -4.63 -27.74 -4.21
C TYR A 393 -5.19 -28.88 -5.07
N SER A 394 -6.50 -28.85 -5.34
CA SER A 394 -7.18 -29.79 -6.24
C SER A 394 -6.76 -29.59 -7.70
N ASP A 395 -6.52 -30.68 -8.43
CA ASP A 395 -5.94 -30.68 -9.78
C ASP A 395 -6.94 -30.49 -10.95
N ASP A 396 -8.04 -29.80 -10.68
CA ASP A 396 -9.26 -29.93 -11.50
C ASP A 396 -9.41 -28.85 -12.58
N SER A 397 -8.35 -28.55 -13.36
CA SER A 397 -8.49 -27.56 -14.44
C SER A 397 -7.42 -27.69 -15.52
N ASP A 398 -7.79 -28.28 -16.65
CA ASP A 398 -7.12 -28.09 -17.94
C ASP A 398 -7.38 -26.65 -18.41
N SER A 399 -6.31 -25.91 -18.71
CA SER A 399 -6.40 -24.52 -19.18
C SER A 399 -5.95 -24.37 -20.63
N ASP A 400 -5.78 -25.47 -21.35
CA ASP A 400 -5.30 -25.48 -22.72
C ASP A 400 -6.45 -25.10 -23.65
N THR A 401 -6.25 -24.05 -24.43
CA THR A 401 -7.16 -23.71 -25.53
C THR A 401 -6.76 -24.48 -26.77
N GLU A 402 -7.69 -24.65 -27.72
CA GLU A 402 -7.39 -25.25 -29.02
C GLU A 402 -6.25 -24.49 -29.73
N GLU A 403 -6.31 -23.16 -29.74
CA GLU A 403 -5.27 -22.27 -30.30
C GLU A 403 -3.88 -22.53 -29.67
N TYR A 404 -3.82 -22.79 -28.36
CA TYR A 404 -2.55 -23.06 -27.68
C TYR A 404 -2.01 -24.47 -27.98
N ARG A 405 -2.87 -25.49 -28.08
CA ARG A 405 -2.46 -26.88 -28.37
C ARG A 405 -1.76 -27.00 -29.71
N ASP A 406 -2.19 -26.23 -30.71
CA ASP A 406 -1.55 -26.20 -32.03
C ASP A 406 -0.14 -25.60 -31.99
N LEU A 407 0.11 -24.68 -31.06
CA LEU A 407 1.37 -23.95 -30.93
C LEU A 407 2.29 -24.52 -29.85
N GLU A 408 1.79 -25.36 -28.94
CA GLU A 408 2.50 -25.85 -27.75
C GLU A 408 3.87 -26.46 -28.09
N SER A 409 3.92 -27.28 -29.15
CA SER A 409 5.17 -27.91 -29.64
C SER A 409 6.24 -26.91 -30.12
N GLN A 410 5.82 -25.69 -30.49
CA GLN A 410 6.69 -24.65 -31.04
C GLN A 410 7.08 -23.61 -29.99
N VAL A 411 6.50 -23.66 -28.78
CA VAL A 411 6.81 -22.71 -27.70
C VAL A 411 8.14 -23.08 -27.05
N ASN A 412 9.10 -22.16 -27.09
CA ASN A 412 10.33 -22.32 -26.34
C ASN A 412 10.07 -22.05 -24.84
N HIS A 413 10.31 -23.04 -23.98
CA HIS A 413 10.09 -22.92 -22.52
C HIS A 413 10.93 -21.82 -21.85
N VAL A 414 12.10 -21.48 -22.40
CA VAL A 414 12.97 -20.43 -21.86
C VAL A 414 12.38 -19.06 -22.09
N THR A 415 11.98 -18.77 -23.32
CA THR A 415 11.47 -17.46 -23.72
C THR A 415 9.96 -17.32 -23.50
N GLY A 416 9.23 -18.43 -23.38
CA GLY A 416 7.77 -18.45 -23.25
C GLY A 416 7.05 -18.01 -24.52
N ARG A 417 7.73 -18.00 -25.68
CA ARG A 417 7.15 -17.66 -26.98
C ARG A 417 7.46 -18.68 -28.07
N CYS A 418 6.65 -18.69 -29.12
CA CYS A 418 7.01 -19.31 -30.39
C CYS A 418 8.15 -18.50 -31.01
N GLU A 419 9.31 -19.13 -31.24
CA GLU A 419 10.39 -18.43 -31.92
C GLU A 419 10.02 -18.22 -33.39
N PRO A 420 10.25 -17.01 -33.94
CA PRO A 420 10.14 -16.83 -35.38
C PRO A 420 11.15 -17.77 -36.05
N VAL A 421 10.72 -18.43 -37.13
CA VAL A 421 11.61 -19.26 -37.95
C VAL A 421 12.78 -18.37 -38.39
N ARG A 422 13.97 -18.67 -37.87
CA ARG A 422 15.18 -17.96 -38.29
C ARG A 422 15.63 -18.55 -39.63
N PRO A 423 15.97 -17.73 -40.63
CA PRO A 423 16.57 -18.25 -41.85
C PRO A 423 17.83 -19.03 -41.48
N ASN A 424 18.09 -20.12 -42.19
CA ASN A 424 19.24 -20.97 -41.89
C ASN A 424 20.52 -20.13 -42.14
N PRO A 425 21.38 -19.91 -41.14
CA PRO A 425 22.60 -19.12 -41.31
C PRO A 425 23.54 -19.65 -42.39
N MET A 426 23.41 -20.93 -42.75
CA MET A 426 24.21 -21.63 -43.76
C MET A 426 23.57 -21.61 -45.16
N GLU A 427 22.39 -21.00 -45.31
CA GLU A 427 21.68 -20.89 -46.58
C GLU A 427 22.43 -19.95 -47.53
N GLY A 428 22.84 -20.47 -48.69
CA GLY A 428 23.65 -19.73 -49.67
C GLY A 428 25.17 -19.81 -49.47
N MET A 429 25.67 -20.51 -48.45
CA MET A 429 27.10 -20.83 -48.32
C MET A 429 27.49 -22.04 -49.16
N SER A 430 28.63 -21.99 -49.84
CA SER A 430 29.23 -23.17 -50.48
C SER A 430 29.75 -24.16 -49.43
N ASP A 431 29.92 -25.43 -49.77
CA ASP A 431 30.36 -26.43 -48.80
C ASP A 431 31.77 -26.12 -48.25
N GLU A 432 32.66 -25.52 -49.07
CA GLU A 432 33.97 -25.07 -48.61
C GLU A 432 33.88 -23.93 -47.58
N GLN A 433 32.91 -23.02 -47.74
CA GLN A 433 32.66 -21.95 -46.77
C GLN A 433 32.13 -22.50 -45.45
N LYS A 434 31.25 -23.52 -45.51
CA LYS A 434 30.74 -24.18 -44.31
C LYS A 434 31.86 -24.86 -43.53
N GLU A 435 32.76 -25.56 -44.23
CA GLU A 435 33.93 -26.19 -43.61
C GLU A 435 34.89 -25.17 -43.00
N TYR A 436 35.13 -24.05 -43.68
CA TYR A 436 35.98 -22.97 -43.18
C TYR A 436 35.42 -22.36 -41.89
N GLU A 437 34.13 -22.04 -41.84
CA GLU A 437 33.48 -21.51 -40.64
C GLU A 437 33.42 -22.56 -39.51
N ALA A 438 33.23 -23.84 -39.83
CA ALA A 438 33.31 -24.92 -38.85
C ALA A 438 34.72 -25.03 -38.23
N MET A 439 35.78 -24.90 -39.02
CA MET A 439 37.16 -24.84 -38.51
C MET A 439 37.41 -23.60 -37.66
N GLN A 440 36.86 -22.45 -38.02
CA GLN A 440 36.94 -21.24 -37.21
C GLN A 440 36.25 -21.43 -35.85
N LEU A 441 35.05 -22.03 -35.84
CA LEU A 441 34.33 -22.35 -34.61
C LEU A 441 35.11 -23.34 -33.73
N LEU A 442 35.65 -24.41 -34.31
CA LEU A 442 36.45 -25.40 -33.58
C LEU A 442 37.69 -24.75 -32.94
N ASN A 443 38.39 -23.90 -33.69
CA ASN A 443 39.53 -23.14 -33.18
C ASN A 443 39.14 -22.18 -32.06
N ALA A 444 37.96 -21.55 -32.14
CA ALA A 444 37.44 -20.70 -31.07
C ALA A 444 37.09 -21.50 -29.80
N MET A 445 36.48 -22.67 -29.95
CA MET A 445 36.16 -23.57 -28.82
C MET A 445 37.43 -24.11 -28.16
N ASP A 446 38.41 -24.56 -28.92
CA ASP A 446 39.72 -25.02 -28.40
C ASP A 446 40.44 -23.89 -27.67
N LYS A 447 40.42 -22.65 -28.19
CA LYS A 447 40.96 -21.48 -27.47
C LYS A 447 40.26 -21.24 -26.13
N LEU A 448 38.93 -21.31 -26.09
CA LEU A 448 38.15 -21.14 -24.85
C LEU A 448 38.44 -22.24 -23.83
N GLN A 449 38.64 -23.48 -24.29
CA GLN A 449 39.03 -24.61 -23.45
C GLN A 449 40.43 -24.44 -22.88
N ARG A 450 41.42 -24.06 -23.69
CA ARG A 450 42.81 -23.81 -23.23
C ARG A 450 42.91 -22.64 -22.25
N LEU A 451 42.06 -21.63 -22.41
CA LEU A 451 41.96 -20.51 -21.48
C LEU A 451 41.19 -20.86 -20.19
N GLY A 452 40.62 -22.06 -20.09
CA GLY A 452 39.85 -22.53 -18.93
C GLY A 452 38.50 -21.83 -18.75
N VAL A 453 38.01 -21.14 -19.78
CA VAL A 453 36.72 -20.41 -19.72
C VAL A 453 35.55 -21.36 -19.90
N VAL A 454 35.71 -22.41 -20.72
CA VAL A 454 34.69 -23.42 -21.01
C VAL A 454 35.32 -24.80 -20.91
N GLN A 455 34.71 -25.72 -20.15
CA GLN A 455 35.11 -27.13 -20.12
C GLN A 455 34.02 -27.97 -20.82
N PRO A 456 34.25 -28.39 -22.08
CA PRO A 456 33.30 -29.25 -22.76
C PRO A 456 33.19 -30.59 -22.03
N SER A 457 31.98 -31.17 -21.96
CA SER A 457 31.70 -32.40 -21.23
C SER A 457 30.75 -33.29 -22.02
N THR A 458 30.93 -34.61 -21.93
CA THR A 458 30.01 -35.63 -22.46
C THR A 458 29.18 -36.22 -21.33
N ILE A 459 28.08 -36.91 -21.66
CA ILE A 459 27.26 -37.60 -20.66
C ILE A 459 27.89 -38.97 -20.41
N GLY A 460 28.33 -39.20 -19.17
CA GLY A 460 28.85 -40.49 -18.73
C GLY A 460 27.75 -41.56 -18.61
N PRO A 461 28.14 -42.84 -18.46
CA PRO A 461 27.20 -43.95 -18.30
C PRO A 461 26.31 -43.87 -17.04
N ASP A 462 26.66 -43.00 -16.10
CA ASP A 462 25.89 -42.66 -14.89
C ASP A 462 24.93 -41.47 -15.08
N GLY A 463 24.83 -40.95 -16.30
CA GLY A 463 24.00 -39.79 -16.65
C GLY A 463 24.58 -38.44 -16.20
N LYS A 464 25.81 -38.40 -15.69
CA LYS A 464 26.46 -37.15 -15.25
C LYS A 464 27.44 -36.60 -16.29
N PRO A 465 27.65 -35.28 -16.34
CA PRO A 465 28.63 -34.69 -17.23
C PRO A 465 30.06 -35.07 -16.82
N VAL A 466 30.82 -35.62 -17.75
CA VAL A 466 32.25 -35.98 -17.64
C VAL A 466 33.05 -35.09 -18.60
N PRO A 467 34.13 -34.44 -18.17
CA PRO A 467 34.91 -33.56 -19.03
C PRO A 467 35.57 -34.33 -20.19
N VAL A 468 35.53 -33.75 -21.39
CA VAL A 468 36.32 -34.26 -22.53
C VAL A 468 37.69 -33.59 -22.57
N GLU A 469 38.69 -34.35 -23.00
CA GLU A 469 40.06 -33.86 -23.11
C GLU A 469 40.26 -33.02 -24.38
N HIS A 470 39.57 -33.36 -25.47
CA HIS A 470 39.67 -32.67 -26.75
C HIS A 470 38.30 -32.43 -27.39
N VAL A 471 38.05 -31.23 -27.93
CA VAL A 471 36.76 -30.84 -28.53
C VAL A 471 36.33 -31.79 -29.66
N LEU A 472 37.27 -32.41 -30.38
CA LEU A 472 36.98 -33.40 -31.42
C LEU A 472 36.28 -34.67 -30.91
N GLN A 473 36.35 -34.97 -29.60
CA GLN A 473 35.60 -36.08 -28.99
C GLN A 473 34.08 -35.84 -28.95
N LEU A 474 33.63 -34.62 -29.31
CA LEU A 474 32.23 -34.25 -29.42
C LEU A 474 31.68 -34.38 -30.84
N ALA A 475 32.54 -34.63 -31.84
CA ALA A 475 32.08 -34.92 -33.19
C ALA A 475 31.43 -36.30 -33.19
N PRO A 476 30.20 -36.46 -33.71
CA PRO A 476 29.61 -37.78 -33.88
C PRO A 476 30.51 -38.61 -34.82
N ASP A 477 30.73 -39.88 -34.49
CA ASP A 477 31.31 -40.84 -35.43
C ASP A 477 30.38 -40.86 -36.66
N ILE A 478 30.82 -40.26 -37.77
CA ILE A 478 30.14 -40.39 -39.05
C ILE A 478 30.39 -41.84 -39.48
N ASP A 479 29.42 -42.70 -39.20
CA ASP A 479 29.43 -44.09 -39.66
C ASP A 479 29.67 -44.12 -41.17
N ASN A 480 30.76 -44.77 -41.58
CA ASN A 480 31.05 -45.14 -42.97
C ASN A 480 30.06 -46.22 -43.44
N THR A 481 28.79 -45.88 -43.60
CA THR A 481 27.78 -46.74 -44.24
C THR A 481 27.51 -46.32 -45.68
N GLU A 482 28.55 -46.24 -46.50
CA GLU A 482 28.45 -46.31 -47.96
C GLU A 482 29.70 -47.03 -48.48
N ASN A 483 29.65 -48.36 -48.50
CA ASN A 483 30.42 -49.25 -49.39
C ASN A 483 30.12 -50.70 -48.99
N ASN A 484 28.98 -51.22 -49.44
CA ASN A 484 28.73 -52.64 -49.68
C ASN A 484 27.41 -52.76 -50.47
N GLU A 485 27.47 -52.50 -51.77
CA GLU A 485 26.57 -53.10 -52.75
C GLU A 485 27.43 -53.74 -53.84
N ASP A 486 27.52 -55.06 -53.79
CA ASP A 486 27.65 -55.97 -54.93
C ASP A 486 26.30 -56.71 -55.06
#